data_AF-J7ZHV3-F1
#
_entry.id   AF-J7ZHV3-F1
#
_cell.length_a   1.000
_cell.length_b   1.000
_cell.length_c   1.000
_cell.angle_alpha   90.00
_cell.angle_beta   90.00
_cell.angle_gamma   90.00
#
_symmetry.space_group_name_H-M   'P 1'
#
loop_
_entity.id
_entity.type
_entity.pdbx_description
1 polymer ?
#
loop_
_entity_poly.entity_id
_entity_poly.type
_entity_poly.pdbx_seq_one_letter_code
_entity_poly.pdbx_strand_id
1 'polypeptide(L)'
;MLLSELQPNYDYEKDGIYLIIKLWKKKNHYVEIATDWFDYNSGGKLEWLLVREYKPNSTQKKKYSNYKLKNIHEQVRVVKKIKKKKGKSLCM
;
A
#
# COMPACT_ATOMS: atom_id res chain seq x y z
N MET A 1 -0.59 10.05 -8.38
CA MET A 1 -1.87 9.98 -7.64
C MET A 1 -1.57 10.41 -6.21
N LEU A 2 -2.39 11.26 -5.65
CA LEU A 2 -2.29 11.69 -4.25
C LEU A 2 -2.95 10.64 -3.36
N LEU A 3 -2.45 10.49 -2.12
CA LEU A 3 -3.07 9.61 -1.13
C LEU A 3 -4.52 10.02 -0.85
N SER A 4 -4.82 11.32 -0.86
CA SER A 4 -6.16 11.87 -0.66
C SER A 4 -7.14 11.58 -1.81
N GLU A 5 -6.65 11.18 -2.98
CA GLU A 5 -7.49 10.77 -4.13
C GLU A 5 -7.86 9.29 -4.06
N LEU A 6 -7.24 8.53 -3.16
CA LEU A 6 -7.50 7.12 -2.96
C LEU A 6 -8.61 6.92 -1.91
N GLN A 7 -9.46 5.93 -2.13
CA GLN A 7 -10.52 5.56 -1.19
C GLN A 7 -9.91 4.92 0.08
N PRO A 8 -10.09 5.50 1.27
CA PRO A 8 -9.71 4.87 2.53
C PRO A 8 -10.67 3.71 2.85
N ASN A 9 -10.21 2.79 3.71
CA ASN A 9 -10.93 1.57 4.09
C ASN A 9 -11.38 0.71 2.89
N TYR A 10 -10.65 0.78 1.78
CA TYR A 10 -10.90 -0.03 0.58
C TYR A 10 -9.85 -1.12 0.42
N ASP A 11 -10.29 -2.33 0.10
CA ASP A 11 -9.41 -3.48 -0.10
C ASP A 11 -8.95 -3.56 -1.57
N TYR A 12 -7.88 -2.84 -1.91
CA TYR A 12 -7.30 -2.78 -3.24
C TYR A 12 -6.75 -4.13 -3.74
N GLU A 13 -6.50 -5.09 -2.83
CA GLU A 13 -6.13 -6.44 -3.22
C GLU A 13 -7.22 -7.11 -4.07
N LYS A 14 -8.50 -6.77 -3.85
CA LYS A 14 -9.64 -7.30 -4.63
C LYS A 14 -9.57 -6.91 -6.11
N ASP A 15 -9.05 -5.72 -6.39
CA ASP A 15 -8.84 -5.22 -7.76
C ASP A 15 -7.52 -5.73 -8.38
N GLY A 16 -6.79 -6.59 -7.64
CA GLY A 16 -5.45 -6.97 -8.02
C GLY A 16 -4.50 -5.77 -8.01
N ILE A 17 -4.69 -4.81 -7.12
CA ILE A 17 -3.86 -3.62 -6.97
C ILE A 17 -3.07 -3.70 -5.67
N TYR A 18 -1.89 -3.08 -5.64
CA TYR A 18 -1.24 -2.64 -4.42
C TYR A 18 -0.68 -1.23 -4.63
N LEU A 19 -0.51 -0.52 -3.54
CA LEU A 19 -0.03 0.84 -3.44
C LEU A 19 1.40 0.84 -2.93
N ILE A 20 2.23 1.77 -3.40
CA ILE A 20 3.53 2.09 -2.81
C ILE A 20 3.42 3.45 -2.14
N ILE A 21 3.59 3.47 -0.83
CA ILE A 21 3.64 4.69 -0.01
C ILE A 21 5.10 4.96 0.36
N LYS A 22 5.54 6.21 0.23
CA LYS A 22 6.86 6.66 0.68
C LYS A 22 6.77 7.23 2.09
N LEU A 23 7.59 6.70 2.99
CA LEU A 23 7.70 7.14 4.38
C LEU A 23 9.03 7.87 4.60
N TRP A 24 8.97 9.12 5.02
CA TRP A 24 10.13 9.91 5.41
C TRP A 24 10.78 9.34 6.68
N LYS A 25 12.06 8.96 6.59
CA LYS A 25 12.90 8.58 7.75
C LYS A 25 13.71 9.77 8.24
N LYS A 26 14.27 10.54 7.30
CA LYS A 26 15.06 11.76 7.52
C LYS A 26 14.85 12.69 6.31
N LYS A 27 15.35 13.93 6.39
CA LYS A 27 15.31 14.88 5.26
C LYS A 27 15.90 14.22 4.01
N ASN A 28 15.13 14.19 2.91
CA ASN A 28 15.45 13.58 1.62
C ASN A 28 15.66 12.06 1.61
N HIS A 29 15.44 11.35 2.72
CA HIS A 29 15.54 9.90 2.79
C HIS A 29 14.18 9.30 3.13
N TYR A 30 13.62 8.56 2.18
CA TYR A 30 12.37 7.82 2.34
C TYR A 30 12.60 6.31 2.21
N VAL A 31 11.69 5.56 2.81
CA VAL A 31 11.54 4.12 2.56
C VAL A 31 10.19 3.88 1.89
N GLU A 32 10.16 2.93 0.97
CA GLU A 32 8.91 2.53 0.32
C GLU A 32 8.28 1.37 1.07
N ILE A 33 6.97 1.45 1.26
CA ILE A 33 6.16 0.35 1.78
C ILE A 33 5.13 -0.04 0.74
N ALA A 34 4.97 -1.33 0.52
CA ALA A 34 3.88 -1.87 -0.27
C ALA A 34 2.67 -2.12 0.63
N THR A 35 1.49 -1.69 0.20
CA THR A 35 0.25 -1.86 0.95
C THR A 35 -0.92 -2.12 0.02
N ASP A 36 -1.91 -2.88 0.45
CA ASP A 36 -3.11 -3.18 -0.33
C ASP A 36 -4.40 -2.71 0.34
N TRP A 37 -4.28 -2.02 1.47
CA TRP A 37 -5.39 -1.42 2.22
C TRP A 37 -4.82 -0.37 3.18
N PHE A 38 -5.52 0.75 3.32
CA PHE A 38 -5.20 1.76 4.32
C PHE A 38 -6.47 2.41 4.86
N ASP A 39 -6.35 3.04 6.02
CA ASP A 39 -7.39 3.89 6.59
C ASP A 39 -6.77 5.03 7.40
N TYR A 40 -7.52 6.13 7.51
CA TYR A 40 -7.13 7.27 8.32
C TYR A 40 -7.65 7.05 9.75
N ASN A 41 -6.74 6.92 10.70
CA ASN A 41 -7.08 6.84 12.11
C ASN A 41 -6.89 8.21 12.76
N SER A 42 -8.00 8.93 12.95
CA SER A 42 -8.07 10.20 13.66
C SER A 42 -8.22 9.98 15.18
N GLY A 43 -7.20 9.38 15.79
CA GLY A 43 -7.14 9.22 17.25
C GLY A 43 -6.62 10.49 17.94
N GLY A 44 -7.52 11.40 18.32
CA GLY A 44 -7.17 12.59 19.11
C GLY A 44 -6.27 13.60 18.38
N LYS A 45 -5.19 14.07 19.03
CA LYS A 45 -4.32 15.16 18.51
C LYS A 45 -3.36 14.75 17.37
N LEU A 46 -3.26 13.46 17.04
CA LEU A 46 -2.29 12.96 16.06
C LEU A 46 -3.02 12.16 14.98
N GLU A 47 -2.81 12.56 13.72
CA GLU A 47 -3.34 11.84 12.58
C GLU A 47 -2.39 10.72 12.14
N TRP A 48 -2.94 9.51 12.05
CA TRP A 48 -2.21 8.31 11.66
C TRP A 48 -2.83 7.69 10.41
N LEU A 49 -1.98 7.06 9.61
CA LEU A 49 -2.38 6.14 8.56
C LEU A 49 -2.17 4.71 9.08
N LEU A 50 -3.27 3.97 9.23
CA LEU A 50 -3.21 2.54 9.44
C LEU A 50 -3.08 1.89 8.06
N VAL A 51 -2.07 1.05 7.86
CA VAL A 51 -1.86 0.35 6.59
C VAL A 51 -1.74 -1.14 6.82
N ARG A 52 -2.18 -1.90 5.82
CA ARG A 52 -1.97 -3.34 5.73
C ARG A 52 -0.82 -3.61 4.76
N GLU A 53 0.30 -4.11 5.25
CA GLU A 53 1.47 -4.36 4.42
C GLU A 53 1.18 -5.46 3.41
N TYR A 54 1.43 -5.18 2.13
CA TYR A 54 1.36 -6.15 1.06
C TYR A 54 2.68 -6.89 0.96
N LYS A 55 2.65 -8.21 1.14
CA LYS A 55 3.80 -9.10 0.91
C LYS A 55 3.42 -10.16 -0.10
N PRO A 56 3.92 -10.09 -1.35
CA PRO A 56 3.67 -11.13 -2.33
C PRO A 56 4.22 -12.46 -1.80
N ASN A 57 3.41 -13.52 -1.87
CA ASN A 57 3.77 -14.90 -1.49
C ASN A 57 3.96 -15.16 0.01
N SER A 58 3.47 -14.29 0.89
CA SER A 58 3.49 -14.58 2.33
C SER A 58 2.26 -15.41 2.74
N THR A 59 2.48 -16.59 3.30
CA THR A 59 1.45 -17.37 4.02
C THR A 59 1.18 -16.84 5.44
N GLN A 60 1.86 -15.77 5.84
CA GLN A 60 1.74 -15.19 7.18
C GLN A 60 0.46 -14.35 7.31
N LYS A 61 0.03 -14.15 8.57
CA LYS A 61 -1.06 -13.24 8.90
C LYS A 61 -0.79 -11.83 8.34
N LYS A 62 -1.84 -11.19 7.83
CA LYS A 62 -1.82 -9.79 7.38
C LYS A 62 -1.20 -8.91 8.46
N LYS A 63 -0.12 -8.19 8.12
CA LYS A 63 0.57 -7.29 9.03
C LYS A 63 -0.03 -5.89 8.89
N TYR A 64 -0.45 -5.33 10.01
CA TYR A 64 -0.93 -3.95 10.08
C TYR A 64 0.11 -3.07 10.76
N SER A 65 0.23 -1.83 10.32
CA SER A 65 1.20 -0.86 10.87
C SER A 65 0.63 0.54 10.84
N ASN A 66 0.95 1.33 11.86
CA ASN A 66 0.54 2.73 11.97
C ASN A 66 1.71 3.65 11.64
N TYR A 67 1.47 4.62 10.77
CA TYR A 67 2.45 5.64 10.41
C TYR A 67 1.87 7.03 10.63
N LYS A 68 2.66 7.96 11.18
CA LYS A 68 2.22 9.36 11.36
C LYS A 68 2.01 9.99 9.99
N LEU A 69 0.88 10.66 9.75
CA LEU A 69 0.60 11.31 8.45
C LEU A 69 1.70 12.29 8.04
N LYS A 70 2.24 13.05 8.98
CA LYS A 70 3.35 13.99 8.72
C LYS A 70 4.63 13.34 8.14
N ASN A 71 4.78 12.03 8.29
CA ASN A 71 5.92 11.28 7.77
C ASN A 71 5.59 10.60 6.42
N ILE A 72 4.38 10.74 5.90
CA ILE A 72 3.97 10.13 4.64
C ILE A 72 4.10 11.17 3.53
N HIS A 73 4.74 10.76 2.44
CA HIS A 73 4.73 11.56 1.22
C HIS A 73 3.33 11.49 0.58
N GLU A 74 2.79 12.63 0.15
CA GLU A 74 1.44 12.73 -0.43
C GLU A 74 1.27 11.89 -1.70
N GLN A 75 2.29 11.84 -2.55
CA GLN A 75 2.30 11.01 -3.75
C GLN A 75 2.37 9.51 -3.43
N VAL A 76 1.44 8.77 -4.01
CA VAL A 76 1.34 7.32 -3.95
C VAL A 76 1.44 6.73 -5.35
N ARG A 77 2.16 5.62 -5.48
CA ARG A 77 2.20 4.84 -6.73
C ARG A 77 1.18 3.72 -6.66
N VAL A 78 0.27 3.68 -7.62
CA VAL A 78 -0.68 2.56 -7.79
C VAL A 78 -0.05 1.53 -8.72
N VAL A 79 -0.02 0.26 -8.31
CA VAL A 79 0.56 -0.82 -9.08
C VAL A 79 -0.47 -1.93 -9.29
N LYS A 80 -0.76 -2.25 -10.56
CA LYS A 80 -1.59 -3.40 -10.93
C LYS A 80 -0.75 -4.68 -10.90
N LYS A 81 -1.22 -5.68 -10.19
CA LYS A 81 -0.64 -7.04 -10.15
C LYS A 81 -0.81 -7.64 -11.54
N ILE A 82 0.31 -7.93 -12.20
CA ILE A 82 0.27 -8.71 -13.44
C ILE A 82 -0.09 -10.13 -13.06
N LYS A 83 -1.33 -10.55 -13.36
CA LYS A 83 -1.67 -11.97 -13.35
C LYS A 83 -0.74 -12.63 -14.37
N LYS A 84 0.27 -13.38 -13.94
CA LYS A 84 0.89 -14.38 -14.80
C LYS A 84 -0.26 -15.30 -15.21
N LYS A 85 -0.85 -15.08 -16.38
CA LYS A 85 -1.58 -16.15 -17.07
C LYS A 85 -0.61 -17.32 -17.03
N LYS A 86 -0.98 -18.44 -16.39
CA LYS A 86 -0.31 -19.71 -16.66
C LYS A 86 -0.33 -19.82 -18.17
N GLY A 87 0.82 -19.58 -18.81
CA GLY A 87 0.97 -19.84 -20.21
C GLY A 87 0.64 -21.30 -20.39
N LYS A 88 -0.53 -21.58 -20.97
CA LYS A 88 -0.62 -22.74 -21.83
C LYS A 88 0.43 -22.47 -22.91
N SER A 89 1.58 -23.11 -22.80
CA SER A 89 2.39 -23.41 -23.97
C SER A 89 1.54 -24.33 -24.83
N LEU A 90 0.73 -23.74 -25.70
CA LEU A 90 0.24 -24.40 -26.91
C LEU A 90 1.30 -24.08 -27.96
N CYS A 91 2.30 -24.94 -28.05
CA CYS A 91 3.02 -25.10 -29.30
C CYS A 91 2.04 -25.76 -30.28
N MET A 92 1.69 -25.06 -31.36
CA MET A 92 1.36 -25.71 -32.62
C MET A 92 2.67 -26.02 -33.34
#